data_AF-A0A731YHR2-F1
#
_entry.id   AF-A0A731YHR2-F1
#
_cell.length_a   1.000
_cell.length_b   1.000
_cell.length_c   1.000
_cell.angle_alpha   90.00
_cell.angle_beta   90.00
_cell.angle_gamma   90.00
#
_symmetry.space_group_name_H-M   'P 1'
#
loop_
_entity.id
_entity.type
_entity.pdbx_description
1 polymer ?
#
loop_
_entity_poly.entity_id
_entity_poly.type
_entity_poly.pdbx_seq_one_letter_code
_entity_poly.pdbx_strand_id
1 'polypeptide(L)' 'QKGIQKGIQLGEQRGIEKGEREASLKIARTMLANGLDRDAVMKMTGLTADDLAQIRH' A
#
# COMPACT_ATOMS: atom_id res chain seq x y z
N GLN A 1 16.91 -18.46 -21.61
CA GLN A 1 16.78 -18.76 -20.15
C GLN A 1 16.89 -17.53 -19.26
N LYS A 2 17.94 -16.68 -19.38
CA LYS A 2 18.11 -15.47 -18.54
C LYS A 2 16.92 -14.49 -18.54
N GLY A 3 16.21 -14.35 -19.67
CA GLY A 3 15.03 -13.47 -19.76
C GLY A 3 13.85 -13.91 -18.90
N ILE A 4 13.59 -15.23 -18.82
CA ILE A 4 12.49 -15.79 -18.00
C ILE A 4 12.79 -15.58 -16.52
N GLN A 5 14.02 -15.84 -16.09
CA GLN A 5 14.43 -15.70 -14.69
C GLN A 5 14.34 -14.23 -14.22
N LYS A 6 14.76 -13.27 -15.05
CA LYS A 6 14.57 -11.84 -14.78
C LYS A 6 13.09 -11.44 -14.76
N GLY A 7 12.28 -12.01 -15.65
CA GLY A 7 10.84 -11.76 -15.69
C GLY A 7 10.13 -12.22 -14.40
N ILE A 8 10.49 -13.40 -13.90
CA ILE A 8 9.94 -13.94 -12.64
C ILE A 8 10.35 -13.05 -11.46
N GLN A 9 11.63 -12.73 -11.32
CA GLN A 9 12.13 -11.87 -10.24
C GLN A 9 11.45 -10.50 -10.22
N LEU A 10 11.29 -9.86 -11.38
CA LEU A 10 10.60 -8.59 -11.49
C LEU A 10 9.11 -8.71 -11.16
N GLY A 11 8.48 -9.81 -11.57
CA GLY A 11 7.08 -10.11 -11.25
C GLY A 11 6.85 -10.31 -9.75
N GLU A 12 7.71 -11.08 -9.10
CA GLU A 12 7.68 -11.31 -7.65
C GLU A 12 7.87 -10.00 -6.88
N GLN A 13 8.88 -9.21 -7.23
CA GLN A 13 9.12 -7.91 -6.61
C GLN A 13 7.91 -6.98 -6.73
N ARG A 14 7.36 -6.84 -7.94
CA ARG A 14 6.15 -6.02 -8.18
C ARG A 14 4.94 -6.55 -7.42
N GLY A 15 4.81 -7.87 -7.31
CA GLY A 15 3.74 -8.52 -6.56
C GLY A 15 3.81 -8.20 -5.07
N ILE A 16 5.01 -8.27 -4.48
CA ILE A 16 5.27 -7.92 -3.08
C ILE A 16 4.96 -6.44 -2.84
N GLU A 17 5.53 -5.53 -3.64
CA GLU A 17 5.33 -4.08 -3.50
C GLU A 17 3.84 -3.70 -3.62
N LYS A 18 3.12 -4.31 -4.57
CA LYS A 18 1.69 -4.09 -4.75
C LYS A 18 0.88 -4.63 -3.56
N GLY A 19 1.20 -5.83 -3.10
CA GLY A 19 0.52 -6.46 -1.97
C GLY A 19 0.69 -5.69 -0.67
N GLU A 20 1.90 -5.22 -0.38
CA GLU A 20 2.20 -4.37 0.78
C GLU A 20 1.40 -3.06 0.73
N ARG A 21 1.38 -2.39 -0.43
CA ARG A 21 0.62 -1.15 -0.60
C ARG A 21 -0.89 -1.36 -0.43
N GLU A 22 -1.45 -2.42 -1.01
CA GLU A 22 -2.87 -2.75 -0.85
C GLU A 22 -3.22 -3.07 0.61
N ALA A 23 -2.36 -3.78 1.33
CA ALA A 23 -2.54 -4.06 2.75
C ALA A 23 -2.53 -2.78 3.60
N SER A 24 -1.56 -1.88 3.37
CA SER A 24 -1.49 -0.59 4.07
C SER A 24 -2.74 0.27 3.81
N LEU A 25 -3.22 0.34 2.57
CA LEU A 25 -4.45 1.07 2.23
C LEU A 25 -5.69 0.48 2.91
N LYS A 26 -5.79 -0.85 3.00
CA LYS A 26 -6.88 -1.53 3.71
C LYS A 26 -6.87 -1.21 5.21
N ILE A 27 -5.69 -1.19 5.82
CA ILE A 27 -5.52 -0.83 7.25
C ILE A 27 -5.91 0.64 7.46
N ALA A 28 -5.42 1.55 6.61
CA ALA A 28 -5.73 2.97 6.68
C ALA A 28 -7.23 3.26 6.54
N ARG A 29 -7.93 2.54 5.64
CA ARG A 29 -9.40 2.61 5.52
C ARG A 29 -10.10 2.29 6.84
N THR A 30 -9.73 1.19 7.47
CA THR A 30 -10.31 0.78 8.76
C THR A 30 -9.98 1.78 9.87
N MET A 31 -8.75 2.29 9.92
CA MET A 31 -8.35 3.31 10.90
C MET A 31 -9.18 4.59 10.77
N LEU A 32 -9.32 5.11 9.54
CA LEU A 32 -10.13 6.31 9.26
C LEU A 32 -11.60 6.07 9.60
N ALA A 33 -12.15 4.89 9.27
CA ALA A 33 -13.52 4.51 9.63
C ALA A 33 -13.74 4.44 11.15
N ASN A 34 -12.70 4.08 11.91
CA ASN A 34 -12.69 4.09 13.38
C ASN A 34 -12.42 5.48 13.99
N GLY A 35 -12.33 6.53 13.16
CA GLY A 35 -12.20 7.92 13.62
C GLY A 35 -10.78 8.38 13.92
N LEU A 36 -9.74 7.63 13.50
CA LEU A 36 -8.37 8.12 13.58
C LEU A 36 -8.17 9.28 12.60
N ASP A 37 -7.41 10.29 13.02
CA ASP A 37 -7.05 11.41 12.16
C ASP A 37 -6.03 10.97 11.08
N ARG A 38 -5.96 11.76 10.01
CA ARG A 38 -5.11 11.44 8.86
C ARG A 38 -3.62 11.43 9.21
N ASP A 39 -3.18 12.29 10.12
CA ASP A 39 -1.76 12.38 10.47
C ASP A 39 -1.31 11.15 11.25
N ALA A 40 -2.16 10.66 12.17
CA ALA A 40 -1.95 9.39 12.86
C ALA A 40 -1.90 8.22 11.88
N VAL A 41 -2.85 8.16 10.93
CA VAL A 41 -2.89 7.10 9.92
C VAL A 41 -1.64 7.10 9.04
N MET A 42 -1.19 8.27 8.56
CA MET A 42 0.04 8.39 7.76
C MET A 42 1.27 7.89 8.55
N LYS A 43 1.40 8.28 9.82
CA LYS A 43 2.52 7.84 10.67
C LYS A 43 2.53 6.33 10.92
N MET A 44 1.37 5.70 11.08
CA MET A 44 1.27 4.27 11.38
C MET A 44 1.42 3.38 10.15
N THR A 45 0.93 3.84 8.99
CA THR A 45 0.88 3.03 7.76
C THR A 45 2.00 3.36 6.78
N GLY A 46 2.73 4.46 6.99
CA GLY A 46 3.74 4.97 6.07
C GLY A 46 3.15 5.54 4.77
N LEU A 47 1.83 5.65 4.68
CA LEU A 47 1.13 6.20 3.53
C LEU A 47 1.27 7.72 3.49
N THR A 48 1.30 8.25 2.27
CA THR A 48 1.31 9.70 2.02
C THR A 48 -0.10 10.28 2.05
N ALA A 49 -0.20 11.61 2.09
CA ALA A 49 -1.47 12.30 1.96
C ALA A 49 -2.19 11.95 0.64
N ASP A 50 -1.43 11.76 -0.44
CA ASP A 50 -1.96 11.37 -1.75
C ASP A 50 -2.52 9.94 -1.74
N ASP A 51 -1.85 9.00 -1.05
CA ASP A 51 -2.37 7.64 -0.85
C ASP A 51 -3.70 7.66 -0.08
N LEU A 52 -3.80 8.48 0.96
CA LEU A 52 -5.03 8.63 1.73
C LEU A 52 -6.12 9.38 0.95
N ALA A 53 -5.77 10.22 -0.03
CA ALA A 53 -6.74 10.87 -0.90
C ALA A 53 -7.51 9.85 -1.74
N GLN A 54 -6.86 8.76 -2.16
CA GLN A 54 -7.48 7.65 -2.91
C GLN A 54 -8.46 6.81 -2.07
N ILE A 55 -8.45 6.97 -0.74
CA ILE A 55 -9.36 6.25 0.16
C ILE A 55 -10.75 6.92 0.21
N ARG A 56 -10.89 8.18 -0.22
CA ARG A 56 -12.19 8.86 -0.25
C ARG A 56 -13.08 8.31 -1.37
N HIS A 57 -14.18 7.68 -0.98
CA HIS A 57 -15.41 7.54 -1.78
C HIS A 57 -16.47 8.46 -1.21
#